data_AF-A0A1M4VPQ2-F1
#
_entry.id   AF-A0A1M4VPQ2-F1
#
_cell.length_a   1.000
_cell.length_b   1.000
_cell.length_c   1.000
_cell.angle_alpha   90.00
_cell.angle_beta   90.00
_cell.angle_gamma   90.00
#
_symmetry.space_group_name_H-M   'P 1'
#
loop_
_entity.id
_entity.type
_entity.pdbx_description
1 polymer ?
#
loop_
_entity_poly.entity_id
_entity_poly.type
_entity_poly.pdbx_seq_one_letter_code
_entity_poly.pdbx_strand_id
1 'polypeptide(L)'
;MRIDPEKNGDTDGFPRFDFSDGGSAGLLILRAVAEFVADLDGRCRKPDVTLAMPGEAWAKLYVSQATVDDLIAAGARRVTGDPVVAARSVDMFDRYAPERADVVPPYAFSPQR
;
A
#
# COMPACT_ATOMS: atom_id res chain seq x y z
N MET A 1 -2.80 2.53 6.11
CA MET A 1 -1.62 2.82 5.26
C MET A 1 -1.28 4.29 5.37
N ARG A 2 -0.01 4.63 5.57
CA ARG A 2 0.51 6.01 5.49
C ARG A 2 1.64 6.00 4.47
N ILE A 3 1.67 6.99 3.59
CA ILE A 3 2.84 7.24 2.75
C ILE A 3 3.75 8.16 3.55
N ASP A 4 5.03 7.82 3.61
CA ASP A 4 6.06 8.71 4.12
C ASP A 4 6.34 9.79 3.06
N PRO A 5 5.97 11.06 3.30
CA PRO A 5 6.13 12.11 2.31
C PRO A 5 7.60 12.51 2.08
N GLU A 6 8.48 12.30 3.06
CA GLU A 6 9.92 12.58 2.90
C GLU A 6 10.57 11.57 1.96
N LYS A 7 10.16 10.29 2.04
CA LYS A 7 10.66 9.24 1.15
C LYS A 7 10.04 9.26 -0.25
N ASN A 8 8.86 9.87 -0.42
CA ASN A 8 8.04 9.70 -1.63
C ASN A 8 7.60 11.02 -2.30
N GLY A 9 8.22 12.15 -1.95
CA GLY A 9 7.82 13.48 -2.44
C GLY A 9 7.84 13.66 -3.97
N ASP A 10 8.70 12.92 -4.66
CA ASP A 10 8.83 12.94 -6.14
C ASP A 10 8.29 11.66 -6.80
N THR A 11 7.58 10.82 -6.04
CA THR A 11 7.14 9.55 -6.56
C THR A 11 5.79 9.67 -7.26
N ASP A 12 5.77 9.28 -8.53
CA ASP A 12 4.57 9.06 -9.31
C ASP A 12 4.47 7.58 -9.69
N GLY A 13 3.28 7.00 -9.59
CA GLY A 13 3.07 5.60 -9.96
C GLY A 13 1.60 5.21 -9.97
N PHE A 14 1.25 4.20 -10.75
CA PHE A 14 -0.10 3.66 -10.78
C PHE A 14 -0.09 2.13 -10.74
N PRO A 15 0.19 1.50 -9.59
CA PRO A 15 0.00 0.08 -9.42
C PRO A 15 -1.49 -0.30 -9.47
N ARG A 16 -1.76 -1.43 -10.13
CA ARG A 16 -3.03 -2.17 -10.09
C ARG A 16 -2.83 -3.44 -9.25
N PHE A 17 -3.83 -3.76 -8.45
CA PHE A 17 -3.93 -4.99 -7.68
C PHE A 17 -5.08 -5.81 -8.27
N ASP A 18 -4.80 -7.05 -8.65
CA ASP A 18 -5.80 -8.01 -9.10
C ASP A 18 -5.93 -9.10 -8.04
N PHE A 19 -7.13 -9.24 -7.49
CA PHE A 19 -7.44 -10.19 -6.44
C PHE A 19 -7.98 -11.48 -7.06
N SER A 20 -7.65 -12.61 -6.43
CA SER A 20 -8.06 -13.94 -6.91
C SER A 20 -9.57 -14.17 -6.93
N ASP A 21 -10.34 -13.35 -6.23
CA ASP A 21 -11.81 -13.35 -6.22
C ASP A 21 -12.44 -12.56 -7.39
N GLY A 22 -11.60 -12.03 -8.28
CA GLY A 22 -12.03 -11.23 -9.44
C GLY A 22 -12.15 -9.73 -9.15
N GLY A 23 -11.89 -9.29 -7.92
CA GLY A 23 -11.78 -7.87 -7.59
C GLY A 23 -10.51 -7.25 -8.14
N SER A 24 -10.56 -5.97 -8.49
CA SER A 24 -9.38 -5.18 -8.86
C SER A 24 -9.41 -3.82 -8.21
N ALA A 25 -8.23 -3.30 -7.86
CA ALA A 25 -8.07 -1.98 -7.27
C ALA A 25 -6.86 -1.28 -7.87
N GLY A 26 -6.97 0.01 -8.12
CA GLY A 26 -5.84 0.83 -8.53
C GLY A 26 -5.44 1.78 -7.42
N LEU A 27 -4.16 2.12 -7.38
CA LEU A 27 -3.67 3.16 -6.49
C LEU A 27 -2.86 4.16 -7.30
N LEU A 28 -3.40 5.35 -7.53
CA LEU A 28 -2.67 6.42 -8.17
C LEU A 28 -1.85 7.16 -7.12
N ILE A 29 -0.55 7.22 -7.33
CA ILE A 29 0.41 7.92 -6.48
C ILE A 29 0.91 9.12 -7.26
N LEU A 30 0.74 10.30 -6.69
CA LEU A 30 1.25 11.56 -7.23
C LEU A 30 1.85 12.37 -6.09
N ARG A 31 3.16 12.57 -6.09
CA ARG A 31 3.88 13.42 -5.13
C ARG A 31 3.45 13.19 -3.67
N ALA A 32 3.67 11.98 -3.17
CA ALA A 32 3.31 11.50 -1.83
C ALA A 32 1.80 11.43 -1.49
N VAL A 33 0.90 11.69 -2.43
CA VAL A 33 -0.54 11.44 -2.28
C VAL A 33 -0.90 10.11 -2.93
N ALA A 34 -1.63 9.25 -2.21
CA ALA A 34 -2.24 8.05 -2.77
C ALA A 34 -3.76 8.22 -2.89
N GLU A 35 -4.27 8.00 -4.10
CA GLU A 35 -5.68 8.00 -4.44
C GLU A 35 -6.11 6.58 -4.83
N PHE A 36 -7.18 6.09 -4.20
CA PHE A 36 -7.81 4.85 -4.61
C PHE A 36 -8.58 5.03 -5.92
N VAL A 37 -8.39 4.10 -6.86
CA VAL A 37 -9.02 4.12 -8.18
C VAL A 37 -9.88 2.87 -8.35
N ALA A 38 -11.21 3.09 -8.42
CA ALA A 38 -12.19 2.02 -8.64
C ALA A 38 -12.41 1.69 -10.12
N ASP A 39 -12.50 2.72 -10.98
CA ASP A 39 -12.65 2.55 -12.43
C ASP A 39 -11.26 2.60 -13.10
N LEU A 40 -10.74 1.43 -13.42
CA LEU A 40 -9.42 1.25 -14.03
C LEU A 40 -9.44 1.40 -15.55
N ASP A 41 -10.57 1.11 -16.17
CA ASP A 41 -10.69 1.01 -17.62
C ASP A 41 -11.10 2.35 -18.26
N GLY A 42 -11.85 3.18 -17.52
CA GLY A 42 -12.24 4.53 -17.94
C GLY A 42 -11.13 5.59 -17.88
N ARG A 43 -9.94 5.26 -17.36
CA ARG A 43 -8.82 6.22 -17.25
C ARG A 43 -7.90 6.25 -18.47
N CYS A 44 -7.43 7.46 -18.78
CA CYS A 44 -6.42 7.70 -19.81
C CYS A 44 -5.03 7.17 -19.40
N ARG A 45 -4.66 7.29 -18.12
CA ARG A 45 -3.41 6.70 -17.60
C ARG A 45 -3.64 5.22 -17.33
N LYS A 46 -2.78 4.36 -17.88
CA LYS A 46 -2.79 2.91 -17.62
C LYS A 46 -1.92 2.56 -16.40
N PRO A 47 -2.21 1.44 -15.72
CA PRO A 47 -1.37 0.99 -14.63
C PRO A 47 0.06 0.71 -15.10
N ASP A 48 1.04 1.13 -14.29
CA ASP A 48 2.46 0.94 -14.57
C ASP A 48 2.90 -0.50 -14.24
N VAL A 49 2.18 -1.14 -13.30
CA VAL A 49 2.41 -2.52 -12.86
C VAL A 49 1.12 -3.15 -12.38
N THR A 50 0.97 -4.46 -12.59
CA THR A 50 -0.13 -5.26 -12.05
C THR A 50 0.40 -6.30 -11.07
N LEU A 51 -0.17 -6.30 -9.88
CA LEU A 51 0.12 -7.20 -8.78
C LEU A 51 -1.06 -8.15 -8.58
N ALA A 52 -0.94 -9.38 -9.07
CA ALA A 52 -1.96 -10.40 -8.84
C ALA A 52 -1.65 -11.16 -7.54
N MET A 53 -2.60 -11.18 -6.59
CA MET A 53 -2.43 -11.87 -5.30
C MET A 53 -3.79 -12.24 -4.66
N PRO A 54 -3.82 -13.20 -3.72
CA PRO A 54 -5.00 -13.41 -2.88
C PRO A 54 -5.32 -12.19 -2.00
N GLY A 55 -6.59 -11.95 -1.70
CA GLY A 55 -7.00 -10.90 -0.76
C GLY A 55 -6.37 -11.05 0.63
N GLU A 56 -6.12 -12.29 1.07
CA GLU A 56 -5.40 -12.58 2.33
C GLU A 56 -3.94 -12.07 2.29
N ALA A 57 -3.25 -12.24 1.16
CA ALA A 57 -1.89 -11.75 0.99
C ALA A 57 -1.85 -10.22 1.05
N TRP A 58 -2.83 -9.56 0.42
CA TRP A 58 -3.01 -8.11 0.52
C TRP A 58 -3.30 -7.66 1.96
N ALA A 59 -4.17 -8.36 2.68
CA ALA A 59 -4.46 -8.03 4.07
C ALA A 59 -3.18 -8.07 4.93
N LYS A 60 -2.35 -9.11 4.77
CA LYS A 60 -1.05 -9.23 5.47
C LYS A 60 -0.11 -8.08 5.14
N LEU A 61 -0.02 -7.66 3.87
CA LEU A 61 0.75 -6.47 3.48
C LEU A 61 0.19 -5.20 4.14
N TYR A 62 -1.13 -5.02 4.09
CA TYR A 62 -1.81 -3.83 4.59
C TYR A 62 -1.59 -3.62 6.09
N VAL A 63 -1.56 -4.70 6.88
CA VAL A 63 -1.27 -4.67 8.31
C VAL A 63 0.21 -4.86 8.66
N SER A 64 1.12 -4.75 7.67
CA SER A 64 2.57 -4.90 7.85
C SER A 64 3.03 -6.25 8.43
N GLN A 65 2.25 -7.33 8.25
CA GLN A 65 2.57 -8.68 8.71
C GLN A 65 3.40 -9.50 7.72
N ALA A 66 3.51 -9.04 6.47
CA ALA A 66 4.35 -9.65 5.44
C ALA A 66 5.01 -8.54 4.61
N THR A 67 6.16 -8.84 4.03
CA THR A 67 6.78 -7.98 3.02
C THR A 67 6.47 -8.47 1.60
N VAL A 68 6.73 -7.59 0.64
CA VAL A 68 6.78 -7.89 -0.79
C VAL A 68 7.62 -9.14 -1.03
N ASP A 69 8.86 -9.14 -0.55
CA ASP A 69 9.82 -10.22 -0.76
C ASP A 69 9.33 -11.55 -0.16
N ASP A 70 8.71 -11.51 1.03
CA ASP A 70 8.07 -12.69 1.63
C ASP A 70 6.99 -13.28 0.71
N LEU A 71 6.19 -12.41 0.08
CA LEU A 71 5.15 -12.84 -0.88
C LEU A 71 5.72 -13.33 -2.22
N ILE A 72 6.90 -12.87 -2.65
CA ILE A 72 7.63 -13.48 -3.79
C ILE A 72 8.00 -14.90 -3.42
N ALA A 73 8.71 -15.03 -2.30
CA ALA A 73 9.31 -16.27 -1.87
C ALA A 73 8.23 -17.33 -1.61
N ALA A 74 7.07 -16.92 -1.10
CA ALA A 74 5.92 -17.79 -0.90
C ALA A 74 5.15 -18.17 -2.18
N GLY A 75 5.50 -17.60 -3.35
CA GLY A 75 4.77 -17.79 -4.60
C GLY A 75 3.34 -17.23 -4.56
N ALA A 76 3.02 -16.41 -3.55
CA ALA A 76 1.68 -15.87 -3.30
C ALA A 76 1.33 -14.69 -4.21
N ARG A 77 2.21 -14.34 -5.15
CA ARG A 77 2.02 -13.23 -6.08
C ARG A 77 2.48 -13.58 -7.49
N ARG A 78 1.79 -13.01 -8.49
CA ARG A 78 2.28 -12.89 -9.86
C ARG A 78 2.40 -11.41 -10.19
N VAL A 79 3.62 -10.95 -10.42
CA VAL A 79 3.88 -9.58 -10.87
C VAL A 79 3.86 -9.58 -12.39
N THR A 80 3.06 -8.69 -12.98
CA THR A 80 3.06 -8.42 -14.41
C THR A 80 3.45 -6.95 -14.61
N GLY A 81 4.58 -6.70 -15.28
CA GLY A 81 5.20 -5.37 -15.36
C GLY A 81 6.61 -5.36 -14.77
N ASP A 82 7.14 -4.18 -14.44
CA ASP A 82 8.49 -4.03 -13.89
C ASP A 82 8.52 -4.42 -12.39
N PRO A 83 9.32 -5.45 -12.00
CA PRO A 83 9.41 -5.89 -10.61
C PRO A 83 10.01 -4.85 -9.66
N VAL A 84 10.85 -3.94 -10.15
CA VAL A 84 11.41 -2.83 -9.36
C VAL A 84 10.33 -1.81 -9.03
N VAL A 85 9.48 -1.49 -10.01
CA VAL A 85 8.30 -0.61 -9.81
C VAL A 85 7.31 -1.27 -8.85
N ALA A 86 7.12 -2.58 -8.97
CA ALA A 86 6.27 -3.37 -8.08
C ALA A 86 6.72 -3.30 -6.62
N ALA A 87 8.02 -3.53 -6.38
CA ALA A 87 8.61 -3.47 -5.04
C ALA A 87 8.51 -2.05 -4.47
N ARG A 88 8.89 -1.05 -5.27
CA ARG A 88 8.82 0.36 -4.88
C ARG A 88 7.40 0.79 -4.53
N SER A 89 6.38 0.34 -5.25
CA SER A 89 4.96 0.66 -5.01
C SER A 89 4.46 0.24 -3.64
N VAL A 90 5.02 -0.83 -3.07
CA VAL A 90 4.60 -1.34 -1.76
C VAL A 90 5.54 -0.87 -0.65
N ASP A 91 6.82 -0.65 -0.94
CA ASP A 91 7.77 -0.06 0.02
C ASP A 91 7.50 1.43 0.34
N MET A 92 6.59 2.10 -0.38
CA MET A 92 6.15 3.46 -0.04
C MET A 92 5.35 3.53 1.25
N PHE A 93 4.75 2.40 1.65
CA PHE A 93 3.91 2.37 2.83
C PHE A 93 4.77 2.21 4.08
N ASP A 94 4.56 3.10 5.04
CA ASP A 94 5.17 2.94 6.35
C ASP A 94 4.74 1.61 6.97
N ARG A 95 5.72 0.90 7.51
CA ARG A 95 5.48 -0.30 8.29
C ARG A 95 4.98 0.10 9.66
N TYR A 96 3.88 -0.49 10.08
CA TYR A 96 3.39 -0.32 11.43
C TYR A 96 4.28 -1.12 12.40
N ALA A 97 4.99 -0.39 13.28
CA ALA A 97 5.82 -0.93 14.34
C ALA A 97 5.14 -0.65 15.69
N PRO A 98 4.32 -1.57 16.24
CA PRO A 98 3.59 -1.35 17.49
C PRO A 98 4.51 -1.02 18.67
N GLU A 99 5.74 -1.55 18.67
CA GLU A 99 6.77 -1.27 19.68
C GLU A 99 7.29 0.17 19.66
N ARG A 100 7.00 0.94 18.60
CA ARG A 100 7.35 2.36 18.46
C ARG A 100 6.14 3.29 18.65
N ALA A 101 4.99 2.75 19.03
CA ALA A 101 3.82 3.56 19.30
C ALA A 101 3.97 4.26 20.65
N ASP A 102 4.07 5.60 20.63
CA ASP A 102 4.01 6.40 21.85
C ASP A 102 2.60 6.27 22.45
N VAL A 103 2.53 5.70 23.66
CA VAL A 103 1.29 5.67 24.43
C VAL A 103 1.05 7.08 24.98
N VAL A 104 0.11 7.80 24.38
CA VAL A 104 -0.35 9.07 24.96
C VAL A 104 -1.15 8.74 26.23
N PRO A 105 -0.69 9.15 27.43
CA PRO A 105 -1.47 8.93 28.64
C PRO A 105 -2.80 9.68 28.53
N PRO A 106 -3.92 9.09 28.99
CA PRO A 106 -5.21 9.75 28.94
C PRO A 106 -5.12 11.09 29.66
N TYR A 107 -5.52 12.17 28.97
CA TYR A 107 -5.54 13.51 29.54
C TYR A 107 -6.45 13.50 30.78
N ALA A 108 -5.92 13.86 31.95
CA ALA A 108 -6.73 14.04 33.14
C ALA A 108 -7.64 15.25 32.91
N PHE A 109 -8.87 15.00 32.46
CA PHE A 109 -9.91 16.00 32.38
C PHE A 109 -10.14 16.56 33.79
N SER A 110 -9.63 17.77 34.05
CA SER A 110 -9.98 18.52 35.25
C SER A 110 -11.20 19.37 34.92
N PRO A 111 -12.40 19.05 35.44
CA PRO A 111 -13.54 19.93 35.27
C PRO A 111 -13.24 21.23 36.02
N GLN A 112 -13.10 22.34 35.28
CA GLN A 112 -13.09 23.65 35.92
C GLN A 112 -14.47 23.87 36.55
N ARG A 113 -14.47 24.08 37.87
CA ARG A 113 -15.63 24.42 38.68
C ARG A 113 -15.75 25.93 38.80
#